data_AF-A0A6P1YBX3-F1
#
_entry.id   AF-A0A6P1YBX3-F1
#
_cell.length_a   1.000
_cell.length_b   1.000
_cell.length_c   1.000
_cell.angle_alpha   90.00
_cell.angle_beta   90.00
_cell.angle_gamma   90.00
#
_symmetry.space_group_name_H-M   'P 1'
#
loop_
_entity.id
_entity.type
_entity.pdbx_description
1 polymer ?
#
loop_
_entity_poly.entity_id
_entity_poly.type
_entity_poly.pdbx_seq_one_letter_code
_entity_poly.pdbx_strand_id
1 'polypeptide(L)'
;MSNKISTKRKITYYIGLLLTIIGFLMFFSAFFIGFTAINEPSFGGASSAFVRVPIGMGLIIAGAILQIIGRKGAAGSGIILDPEKAREDLKPFNTTKGKMINDVVENVDILKNFTEKSSSPIKEVVKIKCRNCGKLNDENAKFCNECGREL
;
A
#
# COMPACT_ATOMS: atom_id res chain seq x y z
N MET A 1 12.33 9.53 21.79
CA MET A 1 11.69 8.28 22.27
C MET A 1 11.62 7.29 21.11
N SER A 2 12.10 6.06 21.28
CA SER A 2 12.22 5.11 20.16
C SER A 2 10.85 4.64 19.68
N ASN A 3 10.48 4.94 18.43
CA ASN A 3 9.27 4.46 17.74
C ASN A 3 9.27 2.93 17.47
N LYS A 4 9.93 2.14 18.32
CA LYS A 4 10.09 0.70 18.16
C LYS A 4 8.96 -0.02 18.87
N ILE A 5 8.32 -0.95 18.17
CA ILE A 5 7.30 -1.84 18.75
C ILE A 5 7.92 -2.59 19.94
N SER A 6 7.24 -2.57 21.08
CA SER A 6 7.64 -3.27 22.31
C SER A 6 7.95 -4.74 22.04
N THR A 7 9.03 -5.27 22.65
CA THR A 7 9.44 -6.67 22.53
C THR A 7 8.30 -7.63 22.92
N LYS A 8 7.47 -7.26 23.90
CA LYS A 8 6.30 -8.04 24.33
C LYS A 8 5.25 -8.19 23.20
N ARG A 9 5.00 -7.10 22.46
CA ARG A 9 4.06 -7.11 21.32
C ARG A 9 4.58 -7.97 20.16
N LYS A 10 5.89 -7.92 19.89
CA LYS A 10 6.53 -8.77 18.89
C LYS A 10 6.43 -10.26 19.26
N ILE A 11 6.74 -10.61 20.50
CA ILE A 11 6.65 -11.99 20.98
C ILE A 11 5.22 -12.52 20.84
N THR A 12 4.21 -11.73 21.25
CA THR A 12 2.80 -12.10 21.14
C THR A 12 2.39 -12.36 19.68
N TYR A 13 2.85 -11.51 18.76
CA TYR A 13 2.62 -11.70 17.33
C TYR A 13 3.25 -12.99 16.80
N TYR A 14 4.51 -13.28 17.13
CA TYR A 14 5.20 -14.48 16.66
C TYR A 14 4.64 -15.77 17.26
N ILE A 15 4.18 -15.75 18.51
CA ILE A 15 3.44 -16.87 19.10
C ILE A 15 2.16 -17.12 18.32
N GLY A 16 1.38 -16.07 18.02
CA GLY A 16 0.17 -16.18 17.20
C GLY A 16 0.46 -16.70 15.78
N LEU A 17 1.56 -16.26 15.17
CA LEU A 17 2.01 -16.74 13.85
C LEU A 17 2.35 -18.23 13.89
N LEU A 18 3.12 -18.67 14.89
CA LEU A 18 3.49 -20.07 15.07
C LEU A 18 2.25 -20.96 15.29
N LEU A 19 1.31 -20.53 16.14
CA LEU A 19 0.03 -21.22 16.34
C LEU A 19 -0.78 -21.32 15.04
N THR A 20 -0.80 -20.26 14.25
CA THR A 20 -1.53 -20.24 12.97
C THR A 20 -0.90 -21.19 11.96
N ILE A 21 0.43 -21.24 11.88
CA ILE A 21 1.14 -22.17 10.99
C ILE A 21 0.86 -23.62 11.39
N ILE A 22 0.94 -23.94 12.68
CA ILE A 22 0.63 -25.29 13.19
C ILE A 22 -0.83 -25.65 12.92
N GLY A 23 -1.76 -24.75 13.23
CA GLY A 23 -3.18 -24.95 12.96
C GLY A 23 -3.48 -25.14 11.48
N PHE A 24 -2.83 -24.36 10.61
CA PHE A 24 -2.95 -24.49 9.17
C PHE A 24 -2.40 -25.81 8.67
N LEU A 25 -1.23 -26.25 9.12
CA LEU A 25 -0.67 -27.56 8.76
C LEU A 25 -1.59 -28.70 9.20
N MET A 26 -2.14 -28.64 10.42
CA MET A 26 -3.10 -29.63 10.91
C MET A 26 -4.39 -29.63 10.08
N PHE A 27 -4.97 -28.46 9.81
CA PHE A 27 -6.17 -28.31 8.99
C PHE A 27 -5.94 -28.82 7.55
N PHE A 28 -4.84 -28.40 6.92
CA PHE A 28 -4.50 -28.78 5.55
C PHE A 28 -4.18 -30.28 5.43
N SER A 29 -3.62 -30.90 6.48
CA SER A 29 -3.42 -32.36 6.52
C SER A 29 -4.72 -33.16 6.36
N ALA A 30 -5.87 -32.61 6.78
CA ALA A 30 -7.16 -33.28 6.62
C ALA A 30 -7.59 -33.40 5.14
N PHE A 31 -7.15 -32.49 4.28
CA PHE A 31 -7.44 -32.56 2.84
C PHE A 31 -6.67 -33.68 2.15
N PHE A 32 -5.45 -33.98 2.60
CA PHE A 32 -4.70 -35.14 2.11
C PHE A 32 -5.40 -36.45 2.46
N ILE A 33 -5.93 -36.58 3.69
CA ILE A 33 -6.71 -37.75 4.13
C ILE A 33 -8.02 -37.87 3.32
N GLY A 34 -8.71 -36.75 3.08
CA GLY A 34 -9.90 -36.70 2.24
C GLY A 34 -9.61 -37.11 0.79
N PHE A 35 -8.48 -36.68 0.23
CA PHE A 35 -8.07 -37.04 -1.12
C PHE A 35 -7.72 -38.53 -1.26
N THR A 36 -7.03 -39.12 -0.28
CA THR A 36 -6.74 -40.57 -0.27
C THR A 36 -8.01 -41.40 -0.11
N ALA A 37 -8.98 -40.94 0.68
CA ALA A 37 -10.24 -41.63 0.92
C ALA A 37 -11.15 -41.74 -0.32
N ILE A 38 -10.95 -40.88 -1.34
CA ILE A 38 -11.66 -40.98 -2.63
C ILE A 38 -11.13 -42.16 -3.46
N ASN A 39 -9.85 -42.51 -3.33
CA ASN A 39 -9.22 -43.61 -4.07
C ASN A 39 -9.38 -44.96 -3.36
N GLU A 40 -9.44 -44.97 -2.03
CA GLU A 40 -9.73 -46.16 -1.23
C GLU A 40 -10.77 -45.81 -0.15
N PRO A 41 -12.01 -46.33 -0.24
CA PRO A 41 -13.07 -46.02 0.71
C PRO A 41 -12.83 -46.75 2.05
N SER A 42 -11.90 -46.24 2.85
CA SER A 42 -11.63 -46.70 4.20
C SER A 42 -12.34 -45.80 5.21
N PHE A 43 -13.32 -46.36 5.93
CA PHE A 43 -14.12 -45.65 6.93
C PHE A 43 -13.30 -45.21 8.16
N GLY A 44 -12.10 -45.77 8.36
CA GLY A 44 -11.20 -45.43 9.48
C GLY A 44 -10.46 -44.09 9.32
N GLY A 45 -10.23 -43.62 8.09
CA GLY A 45 -9.56 -42.33 7.85
C GLY A 45 -10.45 -41.12 8.13
N ALA A 46 -11.75 -41.26 7.87
CA ALA A 46 -12.74 -40.18 7.97
C ALA A 46 -12.94 -39.67 9.42
N SER A 47 -12.90 -40.56 10.42
CA SER A 47 -13.06 -40.18 11.83
C SER A 47 -11.92 -39.29 12.33
N SER A 48 -10.69 -39.54 11.87
CA SER A 48 -9.51 -38.75 12.23
C SER A 48 -9.50 -37.35 11.59
N ALA A 49 -10.03 -37.23 10.36
CA ALA A 49 -10.18 -35.95 9.67
C ALA A 49 -11.26 -35.09 10.32
N PHE A 50 -12.38 -35.70 10.73
CA PHE A 50 -13.50 -35.00 11.37
C PHE A 50 -13.12 -34.31 12.69
N VAL A 51 -12.16 -34.88 13.45
CA VAL A 51 -11.65 -34.29 14.70
C VAL A 51 -10.54 -33.27 14.43
N ARG A 52 -9.65 -33.52 13.45
CA ARG A 52 -8.52 -32.62 13.14
C ARG A 52 -8.95 -31.29 12.55
N VAL A 53 -9.99 -31.26 11.72
CA VAL A 53 -10.48 -30.03 11.07
C VAL A 53 -10.91 -28.95 12.07
N PRO A 54 -11.84 -29.21 13.02
CA PRO A 54 -12.25 -28.19 13.99
C PRO A 54 -11.11 -27.76 14.92
N ILE A 55 -10.22 -28.69 15.29
CA ILE A 55 -9.04 -28.37 16.10
C ILE A 55 -8.09 -27.43 15.32
N GLY A 56 -7.80 -27.75 14.07
CA GLY A 56 -6.95 -26.92 13.20
C GLY A 56 -7.56 -25.53 12.99
N MET A 57 -8.87 -25.46 12.71
CA MET A 57 -9.60 -24.20 12.57
C MET A 57 -9.54 -23.36 13.86
N GLY A 58 -9.73 -24.00 15.02
CA GLY A 58 -9.64 -23.34 16.32
C GLY A 58 -8.27 -22.72 16.59
N LEU A 59 -7.19 -23.45 16.27
CA LEU A 59 -5.81 -22.97 16.39
C LEU A 59 -5.52 -21.79 15.45
N ILE A 60 -6.02 -21.83 14.21
CA ILE A 60 -5.90 -20.73 13.25
C ILE A 60 -6.61 -19.48 13.77
N ILE A 61 -7.84 -19.61 14.27
CA ILE A 61 -8.62 -18.49 14.80
C ILE A 61 -7.92 -17.89 16.03
N ALA A 62 -7.51 -18.72 16.99
CA ALA A 62 -6.79 -18.26 18.17
C ALA A 62 -5.47 -17.57 17.81
N GLY A 63 -4.71 -18.15 16.87
CA GLY A 63 -3.47 -17.56 16.36
C GLY A 63 -3.69 -16.22 15.65
N ALA A 64 -4.75 -16.09 14.86
CA ALA A 64 -5.12 -14.84 14.19
C ALA A 64 -5.48 -13.73 15.19
N ILE A 65 -6.24 -14.06 16.24
CA ILE A 65 -6.58 -13.12 17.31
C ILE A 65 -5.30 -12.61 18.00
N LEU A 66 -4.40 -13.51 18.39
CA LEU A 66 -3.11 -13.15 19.01
C LEU A 66 -2.27 -12.22 18.12
N GLN A 67 -2.27 -12.46 16.79
CA GLN A 67 -1.58 -11.60 15.83
C GLN A 67 -2.20 -10.21 15.73
N ILE A 68 -3.54 -10.09 15.77
CA ILE A 68 -4.24 -8.80 15.76
C ILE A 68 -3.84 -7.98 17.00
N ILE A 69 -3.80 -8.62 18.17
CA ILE A 69 -3.39 -8.00 19.43
C ILE A 69 -1.91 -7.59 19.37
N GLY A 70 -1.03 -8.46 18.88
CA GLY A 70 0.40 -8.16 18.75
C GLY A 70 0.66 -6.95 17.83
N ARG A 71 -0.04 -6.89 16.68
CA ARG A 71 0.08 -5.79 15.72
C ARG A 71 -0.52 -4.49 16.23
N LYS A 72 -1.78 -4.50 16.69
CA LYS A 72 -2.51 -3.27 17.04
C LYS A 72 -2.40 -2.87 18.50
N GLY A 73 -1.85 -3.72 19.36
CA GLY A 73 -1.89 -3.54 20.82
C GLY A 73 -3.25 -3.92 21.40
N ALA A 74 -3.35 -4.06 22.72
CA ALA A 74 -4.59 -4.47 23.38
C ALA A 74 -5.69 -3.39 23.25
N ALA A 75 -5.31 -2.11 23.29
CA ALA A 75 -6.26 -1.02 23.12
C ALA A 75 -6.59 -0.80 21.62
N GLY A 76 -5.60 -0.85 20.75
CA GLY A 76 -5.82 -0.72 19.30
C GLY A 76 -6.51 -1.93 18.65
N SER A 77 -6.57 -3.09 19.31
CA SER A 77 -7.35 -4.26 18.88
C SER A 77 -8.79 -4.27 19.39
N GLY A 78 -9.18 -3.32 20.24
CA GLY A 78 -10.53 -3.23 20.81
C GLY A 78 -10.78 -4.13 22.02
N ILE A 79 -9.75 -4.79 22.55
CA ILE A 79 -9.87 -5.58 23.81
C ILE A 79 -9.98 -4.65 25.01
N ILE A 80 -9.22 -3.55 25.00
CA ILE A 80 -9.32 -2.49 26.01
C ILE A 80 -9.91 -1.27 25.31
N LEU A 81 -11.10 -0.85 25.74
CA LEU A 81 -11.80 0.31 25.19
C LEU A 81 -11.29 1.60 25.85
N ASP A 82 -10.04 1.96 25.55
CA ASP A 82 -9.43 3.21 25.97
C ASP A 82 -8.94 3.98 24.73
N PRO A 83 -9.58 5.11 24.39
CA PRO A 83 -9.27 5.87 23.18
C PRO A 83 -7.88 6.52 23.22
N GLU A 84 -7.36 6.88 24.39
CA GLU A 84 -6.03 7.49 24.52
C GLU A 84 -4.94 6.44 24.35
N LYS A 85 -5.10 5.31 25.03
CA LYS A 85 -4.19 4.17 24.92
C LYS A 85 -4.20 3.56 23.52
N ALA A 86 -5.33 3.58 22.82
CA ALA A 86 -5.42 3.17 21.42
C ALA A 86 -4.60 4.09 20.50
N ARG A 87 -4.61 5.41 20.74
CA ARG A 87 -3.75 6.35 19.99
C ARG A 87 -2.27 6.07 20.21
N GLU A 88 -1.88 5.78 21.44
CA GLU A 88 -0.49 5.42 21.77
C GLU A 88 -0.07 4.12 21.08
N ASP A 89 -0.91 3.09 21.16
CA ASP A 89 -0.67 1.77 20.56
C ASP A 89 -0.53 1.82 19.02
N LEU A 90 -1.22 2.77 18.38
CA LEU A 90 -1.24 2.99 16.93
C LEU A 90 -0.21 4.04 16.45
N LYS A 91 0.38 4.82 17.35
CA LYS A 91 1.35 5.88 17.02
C LYS A 91 2.50 5.41 16.10
N PRO A 92 3.12 4.24 16.30
CA PRO A 92 4.14 3.75 15.37
C PRO A 92 3.61 3.57 13.95
N PHE A 93 2.39 3.06 13.78
CA PHE A 93 1.81 2.86 12.45
C PHE A 93 1.38 4.17 11.80
N ASN A 94 0.81 5.10 12.57
CA ASN A 94 0.40 6.41 12.07
C ASN A 94 1.60 7.27 11.64
N THR A 95 2.71 7.20 12.39
CA THR A 95 3.94 7.91 12.03
C THR A 95 4.57 7.34 10.75
N THR A 96 4.60 6.02 10.57
CA THR A 96 5.08 5.41 9.33
C THR A 96 4.19 5.77 8.14
N LYS A 97 2.87 5.69 8.29
CA LYS A 97 1.93 6.11 7.23
C LYS A 97 2.07 7.59 6.87
N GLY A 98 2.23 8.45 7.86
CA GLY A 98 2.44 9.89 7.63
C GLY A 98 3.72 10.18 6.85
N LYS A 99 4.82 9.46 7.13
CA LYS A 99 6.05 9.55 6.33
C LYS A 99 5.83 9.17 4.87
N MET A 100 5.12 8.06 4.61
CA MET A 100 4.80 7.65 3.23
C MET A 100 3.97 8.69 2.48
N ILE A 101 3.04 9.37 3.14
CA ILE A 101 2.25 10.45 2.53
C ILE A 101 3.15 11.65 2.24
N ASN A 102 4.02 12.01 3.18
CA ASN A 102 4.98 13.10 3.02
C ASN A 102 5.91 12.85 1.83
N ASP A 103 6.41 11.61 1.66
CA ASP A 103 7.24 11.22 0.52
C ASP A 103 6.51 11.44 -0.81
N VAL A 104 5.19 11.20 -0.89
CA VAL A 104 4.40 11.46 -2.10
C VAL A 104 4.22 12.95 -2.35
N VAL A 105 3.93 13.74 -1.32
CA VAL A 105 3.74 15.20 -1.45
C VAL A 105 5.04 15.86 -1.92
N GLU A 106 6.18 15.50 -1.32
CA GLU A 106 7.50 16.01 -1.72
C GLU A 106 7.79 15.74 -3.19
N ASN A 107 7.47 14.54 -3.69
CA ASN A 107 7.64 14.21 -5.11
C ASN A 107 6.77 15.07 -6.04
N VAL A 108 5.54 15.41 -5.64
CA VAL A 108 4.66 16.28 -6.44
C VAL A 108 5.17 17.72 -6.48
N ASP A 109 5.67 18.24 -5.37
CA ASP A 109 6.26 19.59 -5.33
C ASP A 109 7.55 19.68 -6.15
N ILE A 110 8.36 18.61 -6.16
CA ILE A 110 9.53 18.49 -7.04
C ILE A 110 9.11 18.57 -8.51
N LEU A 111 8.06 17.84 -8.92
CA LEU A 111 7.53 17.89 -10.29
C LEU A 111 7.04 19.30 -10.66
N LYS A 112 6.34 19.99 -9.76
CA LYS A 112 5.91 21.39 -9.97
C LYS A 112 7.10 22.31 -10.19
N ASN A 113 8.13 22.23 -9.34
CA ASN A 113 9.34 23.03 -9.45
C ASN A 113 10.12 22.73 -10.74
N PHE A 114 10.11 21.49 -11.22
CA PHE A 114 10.68 21.12 -12.52
C PHE A 114 9.85 21.67 -13.68
N THR A 115 8.51 21.63 -13.62
CA THR A 115 7.67 22.27 -14.64
C THR A 115 7.85 23.79 -14.66
N GLU A 116 8.01 24.45 -13.52
CA GLU A 116 8.26 25.90 -13.44
C GLU A 116 9.67 26.28 -13.91
N LYS A 117 10.70 25.47 -13.61
CA LYS A 117 12.07 25.68 -14.14
C LYS A 117 12.21 25.28 -15.61
N SER A 118 11.42 24.32 -16.09
CA SER A 118 11.42 23.87 -17.48
C SER A 118 10.52 24.71 -18.37
N SER A 119 9.57 25.47 -17.81
CA SER A 119 8.97 26.62 -18.47
C SER A 119 9.97 27.78 -18.44
N SER A 120 10.91 27.78 -19.40
CA SER A 120 11.44 29.04 -19.94
C SER A 120 10.27 30.01 -20.06
N PRO A 121 10.40 31.29 -19.65
CA PRO A 121 9.30 32.23 -19.77
C PRO A 121 8.81 32.14 -21.21
N ILE A 122 7.52 31.90 -21.38
CA ILE A 122 6.87 32.01 -22.69
C ILE A 122 7.04 33.49 -23.04
N LYS A 123 8.16 33.84 -23.67
CA LYS A 123 8.31 35.12 -24.34
C LYS A 123 7.23 35.07 -25.41
N GLU A 124 6.13 35.78 -25.18
CA GLU A 124 5.14 36.05 -26.20
C GLU A 124 5.85 36.82 -27.31
N VAL A 125 6.39 36.09 -28.29
CA VAL A 125 6.99 36.70 -29.48
C VAL A 125 5.83 37.16 -30.35
N VAL A 126 5.54 38.45 -30.32
CA VAL A 126 4.54 39.06 -31.17
C VAL A 126 5.01 38.93 -32.61
N LYS A 127 4.24 38.24 -33.46
CA LYS A 127 4.52 38.09 -34.88
C LYS A 127 3.54 38.90 -35.72
N ILE A 128 4.05 39.59 -36.73
CA ILE A 128 3.25 40.41 -37.65
C ILE A 128 2.84 39.55 -38.84
N LYS A 129 1.55 39.49 -39.13
CA LYS A 129 1.02 38.76 -40.30
C LYS A 129 1.03 39.64 -41.54
N CYS A 130 1.73 39.21 -42.59
CA CYS A 130 1.76 39.88 -43.88
C CYS A 130 0.36 39.91 -44.51
N ARG A 131 -0.13 41.09 -44.90
CA ARG A 131 -1.45 41.26 -45.52
C ARG A 131 -1.55 40.68 -46.93
N ASN A 132 -0.42 40.51 -47.62
CA ASN A 132 -0.40 40.03 -48.99
C ASN A 132 -0.33 38.50 -49.13
N CYS A 133 0.57 37.84 -48.40
CA CYS A 133 0.77 36.39 -48.51
C CYS A 133 0.37 35.61 -47.24
N GLY A 134 0.04 36.30 -46.15
CA GLY A 134 -0.38 35.67 -44.90
C GLY A 134 0.74 35.14 -44.01
N LYS A 135 2.01 35.26 -44.40
CA LYS A 135 3.17 34.80 -43.61
C LYS A 135 3.34 35.59 -42.30
N LEU A 136 3.62 34.89 -41.21
CA LEU A 136 4.02 35.47 -39.92
C LEU A 136 5.50 35.83 -39.94
N ASN A 137 5.79 37.12 -39.78
CA ASN A 137 7.12 37.69 -39.73
C ASN A 137 7.40 38.21 -38.32
N ASP A 138 8.67 38.39 -37.98
CA ASP A 138 9.08 38.93 -36.68
C ASP A 138 8.69 40.41 -36.54
N GLU A 139 8.49 40.88 -35.31
CA GLU A 139 8.01 42.24 -34.99
C GLU A 139 8.84 43.38 -35.59
N ASN A 140 10.12 43.14 -35.87
CA ASN A 140 11.04 44.15 -36.41
C ASN A 140 11.24 44.05 -37.93
N ALA A 141 10.54 43.14 -38.61
CA ALA A 141 10.62 43.02 -40.05
C ALA A 141 9.82 44.16 -40.72
N LYS A 142 10.49 44.93 -41.60
CA LYS A 142 9.84 45.97 -42.42
C LYS A 142 9.23 45.39 -43.72
N PHE A 143 9.83 44.31 -44.21
CA PHE A 143 9.39 43.62 -45.42
C PHE A 143 9.15 42.16 -45.13
N CYS A 144 8.21 41.55 -45.85
CA CYS A 144 7.86 40.17 -45.71
C CYS A 144 8.99 39.27 -46.24
N ASN A 145 9.47 38.35 -45.40
CA ASN A 145 10.56 37.43 -45.72
C ASN A 145 10.23 36.44 -46.86
N GLU A 146 8.96 36.35 -47.27
CA GLU A 146 8.51 35.40 -48.30
C GLU A 146 8.10 36.09 -49.60
N CYS A 147 7.38 37.21 -49.54
CA CYS A 147 6.88 37.90 -50.74
C CYS A 147 7.53 39.25 -51.03
N GLY A 148 8.43 39.73 -50.17
CA GLY A 148 9.19 40.97 -50.34
C GLY A 148 8.38 42.27 -50.23
N ARG A 149 7.07 42.19 -50.01
CA ARG A 149 6.21 43.38 -49.80
C ARG A 149 6.32 43.90 -48.38
N GLU A 150 6.08 45.20 -48.22
CA GLU A 150 6.02 45.85 -46.90
C GLU A 150 4.92 45.19 -46.02
N LEU A 151 5.21 45.03 -44.74
CA LEU A 151 4.41 44.23 -43.80
C LEU A 151 3.18 44.93 -43.24
#